data_AF-A0A372J053-F1
#
_entry.id   AF-A0A372J053-F1
#
_cell.length_a   1.000
_cell.length_b   1.000
_cell.length_c   1.000
_cell.angle_alpha   90.00
_cell.angle_beta   90.00
_cell.angle_gamma   90.00
#
_symmetry.space_group_name_H-M   'P 1'
#
loop_
_entity.id
_entity.type
_entity.pdbx_description
1 polymer ?
#
loop_
_entity_poly.entity_id
_entity_poly.type
_entity_poly.pdbx_seq_one_letter_code
_entity_poly.pdbx_strand_id
1 'polypeptide(L)'
;MARTVSRQAAALTKARERRRALDAARDEHDRRVEQATAEALVALEARRETEQGLQAATATLAETLRALLAEDVSAERAAALLEMDTAEVRRLTKMTERPAATPARPVATGSS
;
A
#
# COMPACT_ATOMS: atom_id res chain seq x y z
N MET A 1 -42.88 48.07 16.50
CA MET A 1 -42.81 46.65 16.07
C MET A 1 -42.21 46.46 14.67
N ALA A 2 -42.59 47.24 13.65
CA ALA A 2 -42.06 47.09 12.28
C ALA A 2 -40.52 47.16 12.16
N ARG A 3 -39.84 48.07 12.89
CA ARG A 3 -38.35 48.16 12.89
C ARG A 3 -37.67 46.91 13.46
N THR A 4 -38.28 46.24 14.43
CA THR A 4 -37.73 45.03 15.04
C THR A 4 -37.86 43.83 14.10
N VAL A 5 -38.99 43.69 13.41
CA VAL A 5 -39.21 42.67 12.37
C VAL A 5 -38.24 42.85 11.20
N SER A 6 -38.00 44.09 10.76
CA SER A 6 -37.02 44.42 9.71
C SER A 6 -35.58 44.04 10.11
N ARG A 7 -35.16 44.31 11.35
CA ARG A 7 -33.84 43.90 11.87
C ARG A 7 -33.70 42.38 11.97
N GLN A 8 -34.76 41.68 12.39
CA GLN A 8 -34.76 40.22 12.47
C GLN A 8 -34.68 39.59 11.07
N ALA A 9 -35.40 40.12 10.08
CA ALA A 9 -35.31 39.67 8.70
C ALA A 9 -33.90 39.86 8.13
N ALA A 10 -33.27 41.02 8.35
CA ALA A 10 -31.89 41.28 7.91
C ALA A 10 -30.88 40.34 8.60
N ALA A 11 -31.04 40.09 9.90
CA ALA A 11 -30.20 39.15 10.64
C ALA A 11 -30.32 37.71 10.11
N LEU A 12 -31.54 37.28 9.77
CA LEU A 12 -31.80 35.96 9.17
C LEU A 12 -31.17 35.84 7.77
N THR A 13 -31.26 36.87 6.92
CA THR A 13 -30.60 36.87 5.61
C THR A 13 -29.09 36.71 5.77
N LYS A 14 -28.46 37.51 6.63
CA LYS A 14 -27.02 37.42 6.89
C LYS A 14 -26.60 36.06 7.47
N ALA A 15 -27.42 35.49 8.35
CA ALA A 15 -27.18 34.15 8.89
C ALA A 15 -27.23 33.06 7.79
N ARG A 16 -28.19 33.17 6.87
CA ARG A 16 -28.31 32.25 5.71
C ARG A 16 -27.13 32.38 4.75
N GLU A 17 -26.71 33.61 4.44
CA GLU A 17 -25.53 33.87 3.59
C GLU A 17 -24.27 33.27 4.19
N ARG A 18 -24.04 33.50 5.49
CA ARG A 18 -22.90 32.91 6.20
C ARG A 18 -22.94 31.40 6.18
N ARG A 19 -24.12 30.79 6.35
CA ARG A 19 -24.27 29.34 6.30
C ARG A 19 -23.92 28.79 4.92
N ARG A 20 -24.45 29.39 3.85
CA ARG A 20 -24.12 28.98 2.46
C ARG A 20 -22.63 29.10 2.16
N ALA A 21 -21.97 30.16 2.63
CA ALA A 21 -20.53 30.32 2.45
C ALA A 21 -19.72 29.23 3.16
N LEU A 22 -20.14 28.85 4.38
CA LEU A 22 -19.51 27.76 5.13
C LEU A 22 -19.74 26.40 4.47
N ASP A 23 -20.95 26.14 3.99
CA ASP A 23 -21.28 24.90 3.31
C ASP A 23 -20.49 24.79 1.99
N ALA A 24 -20.41 25.85 1.18
CA ALA A 24 -19.59 25.87 -0.04
C ALA A 24 -18.09 25.62 0.23
N ALA A 25 -17.56 26.16 1.34
CA ALA A 25 -16.17 25.94 1.73
C ALA A 25 -15.91 24.49 2.17
N ARG A 26 -16.89 23.85 2.82
CA ARG A 26 -16.83 22.42 3.18
C ARG A 26 -16.88 21.56 1.93
N ASP A 27 -17.83 21.80 1.04
CA ASP A 27 -17.97 21.03 -0.19
C ASP A 27 -16.70 21.09 -1.07
N GLU A 28 -16.02 22.24 -1.11
CA GLU A 28 -14.74 22.38 -1.82
C GLU A 28 -13.58 21.66 -1.11
N HIS A 29 -13.58 21.64 0.22
CA HIS A 29 -12.59 20.85 0.97
C HIS A 29 -12.82 19.35 0.74
N ASP A 30 -14.07 18.89 0.87
CA ASP A 30 -14.45 17.50 0.71
C ASP A 30 -14.11 17.00 -0.70
N ARG A 31 -14.42 17.78 -1.75
CA ARG A 31 -14.02 17.44 -3.13
C ARG A 31 -12.51 17.26 -3.29
N ARG A 32 -11.70 18.11 -2.66
CA ARG A 32 -10.23 17.97 -2.71
C ARG A 32 -9.74 16.74 -1.95
N VAL A 33 -10.35 16.44 -0.81
CA VAL A 33 -10.03 15.24 -0.03
C VAL A 33 -10.42 13.98 -0.78
N GLU A 34 -11.61 13.93 -1.39
CA GLU A 34 -12.08 12.81 -2.21
C GLU A 34 -11.14 12.55 -3.39
N GLN A 35 -10.77 13.60 -4.13
CA GLN A 35 -9.84 13.46 -5.25
C GLN A 35 -8.46 12.94 -4.81
N ALA A 36 -7.88 13.53 -3.76
CA ALA A 36 -6.60 13.08 -3.23
C ALA A 36 -6.67 11.65 -2.69
N THR A 37 -7.81 11.26 -2.11
CA THR A 37 -8.04 9.90 -1.61
C THR A 37 -8.12 8.91 -2.77
N ALA A 38 -8.85 9.23 -3.85
CA ALA A 38 -8.93 8.39 -5.02
C ALA A 38 -7.54 8.16 -5.66
N GLU A 39 -6.75 9.23 -5.81
CA GLU A 39 -5.37 9.15 -6.31
C GLU A 39 -4.48 8.28 -5.41
N ALA A 40 -4.60 8.46 -4.09
CA ALA A 40 -3.84 7.66 -3.12
C ALA A 40 -4.21 6.17 -3.18
N LEU A 41 -5.49 5.83 -3.35
CA LEU A 41 -5.94 4.44 -3.48
C LEU A 41 -5.34 3.77 -4.72
N VAL A 42 -5.37 4.45 -5.87
CA VAL A 42 -4.73 3.94 -7.10
C VAL A 42 -3.22 3.75 -6.91
N ALA A 43 -2.55 4.72 -6.30
CA ALA A 43 -1.11 4.60 -6.02
C ALA A 43 -0.77 3.44 -5.07
N LEU A 44 -1.63 3.19 -4.07
CA LEU A 44 -1.48 2.07 -3.14
C LEU A 44 -1.64 0.71 -3.82
N GLU A 45 -2.59 0.59 -4.76
CA GLU A 45 -2.78 -0.61 -5.57
C GLU A 45 -1.57 -0.86 -6.47
N ALA A 46 -1.14 0.14 -7.24
CA ALA A 46 0.04 0.03 -8.10
C ALA A 46 1.32 -0.32 -7.29
N ARG A 47 1.46 0.24 -6.08
CA ARG A 47 2.55 -0.13 -5.17
C ARG A 47 2.48 -1.60 -4.77
N ARG A 48 1.30 -2.10 -4.38
CA ARG A 48 1.12 -3.52 -3.98
C ARG A 48 1.44 -4.46 -5.13
N GLU A 49 0.99 -4.15 -6.35
CA GLU A 49 1.30 -4.93 -7.54
C GLU A 49 2.81 -4.96 -7.82
N THR A 50 3.47 -3.80 -7.72
CA THR A 50 4.93 -3.70 -7.88
C THR A 50 5.68 -4.50 -6.81
N GLU A 51 5.23 -4.45 -5.56
CA GLU A 51 5.81 -5.24 -4.46
C GLU A 51 5.67 -6.74 -4.68
N GLN A 52 4.51 -7.20 -5.17
CA GLN A 52 4.28 -8.60 -5.54
C GLN A 52 5.17 -9.01 -6.72
N GLY A 53 5.28 -8.17 -7.75
CA GLY A 53 6.17 -8.40 -8.88
C GLY A 53 7.64 -8.49 -8.46
N LEU A 54 8.09 -7.61 -7.56
CA LEU A 54 9.43 -7.65 -6.98
C LEU A 54 9.67 -8.95 -6.19
N GLN A 55 8.70 -9.38 -5.38
CA GLN A 55 8.80 -10.64 -4.63
C GLN A 55 8.92 -11.84 -5.57
N ALA A 56 8.10 -11.90 -6.62
CA ALA A 56 8.15 -12.96 -7.62
C ALA A 56 9.49 -12.98 -8.37
N ALA A 57 9.95 -11.83 -8.86
CA ALA A 57 11.24 -11.71 -9.53
C ALA A 57 12.41 -12.12 -8.61
N THR A 58 12.35 -11.74 -7.33
CA THR A 58 13.35 -12.12 -6.34
C THR A 58 13.37 -13.63 -6.10
N ALA A 59 12.20 -14.28 -6.05
CA ALA A 59 12.10 -15.73 -5.91
C ALA A 59 12.69 -16.46 -7.12
N THR A 60 12.35 -16.04 -8.34
CA THR A 60 12.92 -16.59 -9.58
C THR A 60 14.44 -16.41 -9.64
N LEU A 61 14.95 -15.25 -9.20
CA LEU A 61 16.39 -15.02 -9.11
C LEU A 61 17.05 -15.96 -8.11
N ALA A 62 16.46 -16.16 -6.92
CA ALA A 62 16.98 -17.09 -5.92
C ALA A 62 17.01 -18.55 -6.43
N GLU A 63 16.01 -18.97 -7.19
CA GLU A 63 15.97 -20.29 -7.83
C GLU A 63 17.07 -20.43 -8.89
N THR A 64 17.25 -19.42 -9.73
CA THR A 64 18.28 -19.41 -10.78
C THR A 64 19.68 -19.46 -10.16
N LEU A 65 19.92 -18.70 -9.08
CA LEU A 65 21.17 -18.75 -8.33
C LEU A 65 21.43 -20.14 -7.75
N ARG A 66 20.40 -20.80 -7.18
CA ARG A 66 20.52 -22.19 -6.71
C ARG A 66 20.87 -23.16 -7.83
N ALA A 67 20.29 -23.00 -9.01
CA ALA A 67 20.63 -23.82 -10.17
C ALA A 67 22.10 -23.62 -10.59
N LEU A 68 22.60 -22.37 -10.62
CA LEU A 68 24.02 -22.12 -10.91
C LEU A 68 24.95 -22.79 -9.90
N LEU A 69 24.63 -22.70 -8.60
CA LEU A 69 25.44 -23.35 -7.56
C LEU A 69 25.42 -24.88 -7.68
N ALA A 70 24.31 -25.47 -8.16
CA ALA A 70 24.21 -26.91 -8.40
C ALA A 70 25.06 -27.37 -9.61
N GLU A 71 25.40 -26.47 -10.53
CA GLU A 71 26.30 -26.69 -11.66
C GLU A 71 27.77 -26.37 -11.31
N ASP A 72 28.15 -26.49 -10.02
CA ASP A 72 29.49 -26.20 -9.49
C ASP A 72 30.01 -24.77 -9.74
N VAL A 73 29.13 -23.81 -10.05
CA VAL A 73 29.51 -22.39 -10.13
C VAL A 73 29.63 -21.85 -8.70
N SER A 74 30.81 -21.35 -8.31
CA SER A 74 30.96 -20.75 -6.98
C SER A 74 30.12 -19.47 -6.82
N ALA A 75 29.77 -19.12 -5.58
CA ALA A 75 29.01 -17.90 -5.28
C ALA A 75 29.72 -16.63 -5.77
N GLU A 76 31.05 -16.58 -5.69
CA GLU A 76 31.88 -15.48 -6.17
C GLU A 76 31.83 -15.38 -7.70
N ARG A 77 31.84 -16.52 -8.40
CA ARG A 77 31.74 -16.56 -9.86
C ARG A 77 30.34 -16.17 -10.33
N ALA A 78 29.29 -16.66 -9.67
CA ALA A 78 27.92 -16.27 -9.96
C ALA A 78 27.70 -14.75 -9.74
N ALA A 79 28.24 -14.21 -8.63
CA ALA A 79 28.24 -12.79 -8.34
C ALA A 79 28.91 -11.97 -9.44
N ALA A 80 30.09 -12.40 -9.92
CA ALA A 80 30.78 -11.74 -11.02
C ALA A 80 30.01 -11.81 -12.35
N LEU A 81 29.41 -12.97 -12.67
CA LEU A 81 28.63 -13.16 -13.91
C LEU A 81 27.35 -12.32 -13.96
N LEU A 82 26.73 -12.09 -12.80
CA LEU A 82 25.46 -11.37 -12.68
C LEU A 82 25.65 -9.92 -12.25
N GLU A 83 26.89 -9.47 -12.09
CA GLU A 83 27.24 -8.13 -11.60
C GLU A 83 26.57 -7.81 -10.25
N MET A 84 26.55 -8.80 -9.35
CA MET A 84 25.94 -8.74 -8.03
C MET A 84 26.97 -8.82 -6.91
N ASP A 85 26.59 -8.34 -5.72
CA ASP A 85 27.39 -8.56 -4.52
C ASP A 85 27.36 -10.06 -4.11
N THR A 86 28.50 -10.61 -3.73
CA THR A 86 28.58 -12.01 -3.28
C THR A 86 27.78 -12.28 -2.02
N ALA A 87 27.69 -11.32 -1.09
CA ALA A 87 26.82 -11.40 0.08
C ALA A 87 25.34 -11.46 -0.32
N GLU A 88 24.95 -10.75 -1.39
CA GLU A 88 23.59 -10.81 -1.94
C GLU A 88 23.26 -12.18 -2.51
N VAL A 89 24.17 -12.76 -3.30
CA VAL A 89 24.04 -14.13 -3.81
C VAL A 89 23.85 -15.14 -2.66
N ARG A 90 24.66 -15.01 -1.60
CA ARG A 90 24.56 -15.86 -0.40
C ARG A 90 23.28 -15.63 0.39
N ARG A 91 22.75 -14.40 0.41
CA ARG A 91 21.50 -14.06 1.09
C ARG A 91 20.30 -14.67 0.34
N LEU A 92 20.22 -14.45 -0.97
CA LEU A 92 19.08 -14.89 -1.79
C LEU A 92 18.97 -16.42 -1.84
N THR A 93 20.09 -17.11 -1.95
CA THR A 93 20.11 -18.58 -1.95
C THR A 93 19.58 -19.17 -0.62
N LYS A 94 19.89 -18.52 0.51
CA LYS A 94 19.40 -18.91 1.85
C LYS A 94 17.95 -18.51 2.15
N MET A 95 17.44 -17.41 1.57
CA MET A 95 16.10 -16.88 1.90
C MET A 95 14.97 -17.86 1.56
N THR A 96 15.13 -18.67 0.52
CA THR A 96 14.15 -19.69 0.12
C THR A 96 14.28 -21.04 0.85
N GLU A 97 15.32 -21.24 1.67
CA GLU A 97 15.45 -22.46 2.51
C GLU A 97 14.55 -22.42 3.75
N ARG A 98 13.93 -21.27 4.07
CA ARG A 98 12.97 -21.19 5.17
C ARG A 98 11.73 -22.01 4.78
N PRO A 99 11.41 -23.12 5.49
CA PRO A 99 10.28 -23.95 5.13
C PRO A 99 9.01 -23.11 5.17
N ALA A 100 8.15 -23.26 4.16
CA ALA A 100 6.79 -22.75 4.19
C ALA A 100 6.16 -23.20 5.52
N ALA A 101 5.85 -22.24 6.39
CA ALA A 101 5.20 -22.51 7.66
C ALA A 101 3.92 -23.30 7.36
N THR A 102 3.90 -24.56 7.78
CA THR A 102 2.77 -25.46 7.59
C THR A 102 1.55 -24.80 8.23
N PRO A 103 0.42 -24.62 7.52
CA PRO A 103 -0.76 -24.06 8.15
C PRO A 103 -1.20 -25.00 9.27
N ALA A 104 -1.25 -24.47 10.49
CA ALA A 104 -1.70 -25.20 11.66
C ALA A 104 -3.11 -25.76 11.40
N ARG A 105 -3.21 -27.09 11.46
CA ARG A 105 -4.48 -27.83 11.31
C ARG A 105 -5.48 -27.30 12.33
N PRO A 106 -6.73 -26.97 11.96
CA PRO A 106 -7.72 -26.52 12.92
C PRO A 106 -8.04 -27.69 13.87
N VAL A 107 -7.85 -27.45 15.17
CA VAL A 107 -8.33 -28.35 16.23
C VAL A 107 -9.85 -28.39 16.12
N ALA A 108 -10.37 -29.58 15.79
CA ALA A 108 -11.79 -29.87 15.90
C ALA A 108 -12.19 -29.80 17.37
N THR A 109 -12.94 -28.78 17.76
CA THR A 109 -13.66 -28.78 19.03
C THR A 109 -14.87 -29.69 18.89
N GLY A 110 -14.73 -30.93 19.35
CA GLY A 110 -15.83 -31.86 19.57
C GLY A 110 -16.54 -31.55 20.89
N SER A 111 -17.86 -31.40 20.77
CA SER A 111 -18.95 -31.76 21.69
C SER A 111 -18.85 -31.52 23.20
N SER A 112 -19.81 -30.74 23.72
CA SER A 112 -20.86 -31.19 24.66
C SER A 112 -22.05 -30.26 24.61
#